data_AF-A0AAV0XTV8-F1
#
_entry.id   AF-A0AAV0XTV8-F1
#
_cell.length_a   1.000
_cell.length_b   1.000
_cell.length_c   1.000
_cell.angle_alpha   90.00
_cell.angle_beta   90.00
_cell.angle_gamma   90.00
#
_symmetry.space_group_name_H-M   'P 1'
#
loop_
_entity.id
_entity.type
_entity.pdbx_description
1 polymer ?
#
loop_
_entity_poly.entity_id
_entity_poly.type
_entity_poly.pdbx_seq_one_letter_code
_entity_poly.pdbx_strand_id
1 'polypeptide(L)' 'MLYEIADLKDVLNGSDWSITARVLNKSDVLPYKKGYGKSFTTLLFDQTSKIQAVAFGGNVDRYFSQLQENNVYNIKN' A
#
# COMPACT_ATOMS: atom_id res chain seq x y z
N MET A 1 14.39 2.56 -8.19
CA MET A 1 15.19 3.49 -7.33
C MET A 1 14.49 3.61 -5.97
N LEU A 2 15.24 3.77 -4.86
CA LEU A 2 14.64 3.89 -3.52
C LEU A 2 14.18 5.34 -3.29
N TYR A 3 12.92 5.51 -2.90
CA TYR A 3 12.31 6.82 -2.64
C TYR A 3 11.77 6.89 -1.22
N GLU A 4 11.72 8.10 -0.69
CA GLU A 4 10.92 8.45 0.48
C GLU A 4 9.47 8.67 0.05
N ILE A 5 8.53 8.45 0.96
CA ILE A 5 7.09 8.62 0.70
C ILE A 5 6.79 10.08 0.30
N ALA A 6 7.50 11.05 0.89
CA ALA A 6 7.31 12.47 0.59
C ALA A 6 7.56 12.82 -0.89
N ASP A 7 8.51 12.12 -1.53
CA ASP A 7 8.91 12.33 -2.92
C ASP A 7 8.16 11.41 -3.90
N LEU A 8 7.46 10.40 -3.38
CA LEU A 8 6.79 9.39 -4.19
C LEU A 8 5.70 9.98 -5.10
N LYS A 9 5.05 11.07 -4.68
CA LYS A 9 3.99 11.76 -5.43
C LYS A 9 4.44 12.23 -6.82
N ASP A 10 5.72 12.54 -6.98
CA ASP A 10 6.26 13.11 -8.22
C ASP A 10 6.72 12.02 -9.21
N VAL A 11 6.86 10.78 -8.74
CA VAL A 11 7.33 9.61 -9.53
C VAL A 11 6.29 8.49 -9.66
N LEU A 12 5.14 8.64 -9.00
CA LEU A 12 4.08 7.62 -8.93
C LEU A 12 3.56 7.16 -10.31
N ASN A 13 3.59 8.04 -11.32
CA ASN A 13 3.07 7.79 -12.67
C ASN A 13 4.16 7.43 -13.71
N GLY A 14 5.44 7.40 -13.34
CA GLY A 14 6.51 7.09 -14.29
C GLY A 14 7.83 6.74 -13.61
N SER A 15 8.44 5.63 -14.06
CA SER A 15 9.69 5.00 -13.57
C SER A 15 9.52 3.92 -12.50
N ASP A 16 10.52 3.01 -12.42
CA ASP A 16 10.63 1.99 -11.38
C ASP A 16 10.93 2.62 -10.01
N TRP A 17 9.94 2.65 -9.14
CA TRP A 17 10.07 3.14 -7.77
C TRP A 17 9.97 2.00 -6.76
N SER A 18 10.63 2.21 -5.63
CA SER A 18 10.52 1.34 -4.45
C SER A 18 10.56 2.19 -3.20
N ILE A 19 9.74 1.86 -2.21
CA ILE A 19 9.71 2.49 -0.88
C ILE A 19 9.86 1.41 0.19
N THR A 20 10.40 1.79 1.34
CA THR A 20 10.44 0.92 2.52
C THR A 20 9.59 1.55 3.60
N ALA A 21 8.48 0.91 3.95
CA ALA A 21 7.49 1.49 4.86
C ALA A 21 6.97 0.46 5.87
N ARG A 22 6.64 0.95 7.07
CA ARG A 22 5.93 0.19 8.10
C ARG A 22 4.43 0.28 7.87
N VAL A 23 3.73 -0.84 7.97
CA VAL A 23 2.27 -0.87 8.04
C VAL A 23 1.84 -0.40 9.44
N LEU A 24 1.19 0.76 9.53
CA LEU A 24 0.63 1.27 10.78
C LEU A 24 -0.74 0.68 11.08
N ASN A 25 -1.57 0.56 10.05
CA ASN A 25 -2.91 0.04 10.17
C ASN A 25 -3.34 -0.69 8.90
N LYS A 26 -4.17 -1.72 9.07
CA LYS A 26 -4.81 -2.45 7.98
C LYS A 26 -6.31 -2.55 8.26
N SER A 27 -7.13 -2.11 7.31
CA SER A 27 -8.57 -2.30 7.38
C SER A 27 -8.95 -3.75 7.10
N ASP A 28 -10.15 -4.14 7.52
CA ASP A 28 -10.79 -5.34 7.00
C ASP A 28 -11.03 -5.25 5.49
N VAL A 29 -11.27 -6.41 4.89
CA VAL A 29 -11.65 -6.52 3.48
C VAL A 29 -13.11 -6.10 3.33
N LEU A 30 -13.31 -5.00 2.61
CA LEU A 30 -14.63 -4.43 2.33
C LEU A 30 -15.02 -4.69 0.87
N PRO A 31 -16.32 -4.91 0.58
CA PRO A 31 -16.81 -4.98 -0.78
C PRO A 31 -16.59 -3.63 -1.48
N TYR A 32 -16.00 -3.66 -2.68
CA TYR A 32 -15.74 -2.48 -3.50
C TYR A 32 -16.64 -2.49 -4.73
N LYS A 33 -17.36 -1.38 -4.96
CA LYS A 33 -18.47 -1.25 -5.94
C LYS A 33 -19.62 -2.24 -5.69
N LYS A 34 -20.82 -1.92 -6.18
CA LYS A 34 -22.04 -2.74 -6.02
C LYS A 34 -21.90 -4.13 -6.69
N GLY A 35 -21.20 -5.06 -6.05
CA GLY A 35 -21.05 -6.45 -6.47
C GLY A 35 -19.79 -6.81 -7.28
N TYR A 36 -18.88 -5.87 -7.54
CA TYR A 36 -17.70 -6.12 -8.40
C TYR A 36 -16.39 -5.88 -7.67
N GLY A 37 -16.10 -6.79 -6.73
CA GLY A 37 -14.80 -6.94 -6.11
C GLY A 37 -14.75 -6.56 -4.64
N LYS A 38 -13.54 -6.61 -4.12
CA LYS A 38 -13.19 -6.33 -2.73
C LYS A 38 -11.99 -5.40 -2.70
N SER A 39 -11.85 -4.68 -1.61
CA SER A 39 -10.70 -3.82 -1.35
C SER A 39 -10.33 -3.87 0.11
N PHE A 40 -9.06 -3.61 0.41
CA PHE A 40 -8.66 -3.23 1.75
C PHE A 40 -7.74 -2.03 1.65
N THR A 41 -7.73 -1.25 2.73
CA THR A 41 -6.90 -0.06 2.87
C THR A 41 -5.82 -0.35 3.89
N THR A 42 -4.62 0.17 3.64
CA THR A 42 -3.53 0.14 4.61
C THR A 42 -2.88 1.52 4.72
N LEU A 43 -2.52 1.90 5.94
CA LEU A 43 -1.74 3.09 6.21
C LEU A 43 -0.28 2.70 6.34
N LEU A 44 0.55 3.26 5.46
CA LEU A 44 1.99 3.05 5.42
C LEU A 44 2.69 4.29 5.99
N PHE A 45 3.79 4.07 6.69
CA PHE A 45 4.61 5.12 7.27
C PHE A 45 6.08 4.81 7.10
N ASP A 46 6.81 5.78 6.59
CA ASP A 46 8.27 5.80 6.60
C ASP A 46 8.76 6.88 7.58
N GLN A 47 10.03 7.27 7.51
CA GLN A 47 10.58 8.30 8.41
C GLN A 47 10.10 9.72 8.07
N THR A 48 9.52 9.93 6.89
CA THR A 48 9.15 11.25 6.36
C THR A 48 7.67 11.54 6.53
N SER A 49 6.82 10.60 6.13
CA SER A 49 5.40 10.85 5.91
C SER A 49 4.58 9.56 5.88
N LYS A 50 3.26 9.73 5.89
CA LYS A 50 2.30 8.64 5.81
C LYS A 50 1.65 8.64 4.44
N ILE A 51 1.42 7.46 3.90
CA ILE A 51 0.62 7.28 2.68
C ILE A 51 -0.42 6.19 2.88
N GLN A 52 -1.60 6.44 2.33
CA GLN A 52 -2.65 5.44 2.29
C GLN A 52 -2.54 4.65 0.98
N ALA A 53 -2.42 3.33 1.09
CA ALA A 53 -2.45 2.43 -0.04
C ALA A 53 -3.76 1.63 -0.04
N VAL A 54 -4.33 1.41 -1.22
CA VAL A 54 -5.57 0.64 -1.39
C VAL A 54 -5.32 -0.46 -2.40
N ALA A 55 -5.61 -1.70 -2.03
CA ALA A 55 -5.58 -2.84 -2.94
C ALA A 55 -7.00 -3.17 -3.38
N PHE A 56 -7.16 -3.53 -4.66
CA PHE A 56 -8.46 -3.85 -5.27
C PHE A 56 -8.45 -5.23 -5.91
N GLY A 57 -9.61 -5.88 -5.97
CA GLY A 57 -9.85 -7.09 -6.76
C GLY A 57 -9.00 -8.28 -6.33
N GLY A 58 -8.38 -8.97 -7.29
CA GLY A 58 -7.56 -10.17 -7.03
C GLY A 58 -6.26 -9.91 -6.24
N ASN A 59 -5.80 -8.65 -6.21
CA ASN A 59 -4.63 -8.27 -5.41
C ASN A 59 -4.92 -8.29 -3.91
N VAL A 60 -6.20 -8.23 -3.51
CA VAL A 60 -6.59 -8.28 -2.09
C VAL A 60 -6.15 -9.59 -1.45
N ASP A 61 -6.41 -10.73 -2.08
CA ASP A 61 -6.09 -12.03 -1.48
C ASP A 61 -4.58 -12.20 -1.21
N ARG A 62 -3.78 -11.72 -2.16
CA ARG A 62 -2.31 -11.76 -2.05
C ARG A 62 -1.81 -10.80 -0.98
N TYR A 63 -2.16 -9.51 -1.06
CA TYR A 63 -1.55 -8.51 -0.18
C TYR A 63 -2.17 -8.49 1.22
N PHE A 64 -3.41 -8.91 1.39
CA PHE A 64 -4.06 -8.94 2.70
C PHE A 64 -3.42 -9.96 3.65
N SER A 65 -2.97 -11.10 3.11
CA SER A 65 -2.26 -12.13 3.87
C SER A 65 -0.81 -11.74 4.17
N GLN A 66 -0.15 -11.06 3.22
CA GLN A 66 1.25 -10.65 3.34
C GLN A 66 1.45 -9.44 4.25
N LEU A 67 0.62 -8.41 4.13
CA LEU A 67 0.76 -7.19 4.91
C LEU A 67 0.19 -7.38 6.31
N GLN A 68 1.07 -7.29 7.30
CA GLN A 68 0.75 -7.34 8.72
C GLN A 68 1.11 -6.02 9.39
N GLU A 69 0.29 -5.59 10.35
CA GLU A 69 0.54 -4.37 11.12
C GLU A 69 1.86 -4.45 11.88
N ASN A 70 2.51 -3.30 12.07
CA ASN A 70 3.82 -3.10 12.70
C ASN A 70 5.03 -3.71 11.98
N ASN A 71 4.83 -4.44 10.88
CA ASN A 71 5.92 -4.94 10.05
C ASN A 71 6.34 -3.93 8.98
N VAL A 72 7.61 -4.04 8.57
CA VAL A 72 8.23 -3.19 7.54
C VAL A 72 8.35 -3.99 6.23
N TYR A 73 7.92 -3.39 5.13
CA TYR A 73 7.94 -4.00 3.81
C TYR A 73 8.64 -3.10 2.80
N ASN A 74 9.28 -3.71 1.80
CA ASN A 74 9.72 -3.03 0.60
C ASN A 74 8.63 -3.16 -0.47
N ILE A 75 8.03 -2.04 -0.86
CA ILE A 75 6.93 -1.96 -1.82
C ILE A 75 7.46 -1.29 -3.08
N LYS A 76 7.19 -1.87 -4.24
CA LYS A 76 7.68 -1.39 -5.53
C LYS A 76 6.63 -1.57 -6.62
N ASN A 77 6.76 -0.79 -7.70
CA ASN A 77 6.05 -0.98 -8.96
C ASN A 77 6.66 -2.16 -9.73
#